data_AF-F0S416-F1
#
_entry.id   AF-F0S416-F1
#
_cell.length_a   1.000
_cell.length_b   1.000
_cell.length_c   1.000
_cell.angle_alpha   90.00
_cell.angle_beta   90.00
_cell.angle_gamma   90.00
#
_symmetry.space_group_name_H-M   'P 1'
#
loop_
_entity.id
_entity.type
_entity.pdbx_description
1 polymer ?
#
loop_
_entity_poly.entity_id
_entity_poly.type
_entity_poly.pdbx_seq_one_letter_code
_entity_poly.pdbx_strand_id
1 'polypeptide(L)'
;MEKNGKKLLISGIAGLAVVGAAVLVSAQIIKATNQPSFCGSCHEMKPMIETWKESSHFGRASCVDCHLPHDNIFNYLAVKAKSGIKDFVGHVSHEGYMNDPEHWIEKRKERERYVFVSNCKRCHSVLPDNFFHRQLQRGEIQGDCLTCHWDVGHGPNLKMKIEKFFGKEETVSLTISPEDSSNLKNVNVWESDCAKCHNGQTASSKKELKEKFKTPEAFVKAARESTHPLMALYKNNEESLRKAAEEIYEN
;
A
#
# COMPACT_ATOMS: atom_id res chain seq x y z
N MET A 1 14.94 -44.18 -45.92
CA MET A 1 15.01 -43.83 -44.49
C MET A 1 15.53 -42.40 -44.25
N GLU A 2 16.49 -41.91 -45.04
CA GLU A 2 17.10 -40.58 -44.87
C GLU A 2 16.14 -39.37 -45.01
N LYS A 3 15.20 -39.41 -45.96
CA LYS A 3 14.19 -38.33 -46.17
C LYS A 3 13.25 -38.13 -44.97
N ASN A 4 12.92 -39.19 -44.25
CA ASN A 4 12.01 -39.10 -43.10
C ASN A 4 12.73 -38.59 -41.86
N GLY A 5 14.02 -38.93 -41.69
CA GLY A 5 14.87 -38.36 -40.64
C GLY A 5 15.09 -36.85 -40.79
N LYS A 6 15.35 -36.37 -42.02
CA LYS A 6 15.47 -34.92 -42.30
C LYS A 6 14.17 -34.16 -42.02
N LYS A 7 13.01 -34.72 -42.37
CA LYS A 7 11.70 -34.10 -42.07
C LYS A 7 11.40 -34.05 -40.58
N LEU A 8 11.72 -35.10 -39.83
CA LEU A 8 11.57 -35.15 -38.37
C LEU A 8 12.50 -34.14 -37.67
N LEU A 9 13.75 -34.00 -38.14
CA LEU A 9 14.69 -33.00 -37.63
C LEU A 9 14.22 -31.56 -37.90
N ILE A 10 13.79 -31.26 -39.13
CA ILE A 10 13.27 -29.93 -39.48
C ILE A 10 12.02 -29.61 -38.67
N SER A 11 11.11 -30.57 -38.51
CA SER A 11 9.91 -30.40 -37.68
C SER A 11 10.24 -30.21 -36.21
N GLY A 12 11.24 -30.90 -35.67
CA GLY A 12 11.70 -30.73 -34.30
C GLY A 12 12.33 -29.36 -34.05
N ILE A 13 13.16 -28.90 -34.99
CA ILE A 13 13.77 -27.56 -34.94
C ILE A 13 12.70 -26.48 -35.05
N ALA A 14 11.75 -26.61 -35.97
CA ALA A 14 10.64 -25.68 -36.12
C ALA A 14 9.77 -25.64 -34.85
N GLY A 15 9.49 -26.80 -34.24
CA GLY A 15 8.76 -26.88 -32.97
C GLY A 15 9.49 -26.17 -31.82
N LEU A 16 10.80 -26.40 -31.68
CA LEU A 16 11.62 -25.71 -30.67
C LEU A 16 11.68 -24.19 -30.91
N ALA A 17 11.77 -23.75 -32.16
CA ALA A 17 11.77 -22.34 -32.50
C ALA A 17 10.44 -21.66 -32.11
N VAL A 18 9.31 -22.32 -32.37
CA VAL A 18 7.98 -21.81 -31.96
C VAL A 18 7.84 -21.73 -30.45
N VAL A 19 8.23 -22.78 -29.72
CA VAL A 19 8.19 -22.79 -28.25
C VAL A 19 9.11 -21.71 -27.68
N GLY A 20 10.33 -21.59 -28.21
CA GLY A 20 11.27 -20.55 -27.82
C GLY A 20 10.71 -19.14 -28.03
N ALA A 21 10.11 -18.89 -29.21
CA ALA A 21 9.45 -17.62 -29.49
C ALA A 21 8.30 -17.34 -28.52
N ALA A 22 7.44 -18.33 -28.24
CA ALA A 22 6.34 -18.18 -27.30
C ALA A 22 6.83 -17.82 -25.89
N VAL A 23 7.86 -18.50 -25.39
CA VAL A 23 8.46 -18.19 -24.07
C VAL A 23 9.00 -16.77 -24.02
N LEU A 24 9.71 -16.32 -25.06
CA LEU A 24 10.24 -14.96 -25.13
C LEU A 24 9.14 -13.91 -25.14
N VAL A 25 8.08 -14.13 -25.94
CA VAL A 25 6.91 -13.24 -25.99
C VAL A 25 6.22 -13.19 -24.63
N SER A 26 5.98 -14.34 -23.99
CA SER A 26 5.39 -14.39 -22.65
C SER A 26 6.24 -13.63 -21.63
N ALA A 27 7.56 -13.77 -21.67
CA ALA A 27 8.46 -13.05 -20.77
C ALA A 27 8.36 -11.53 -20.97
N GLN A 28 8.26 -11.04 -22.21
CA GLN A 28 8.07 -9.61 -22.47
C GLN A 28 6.72 -9.11 -21.96
N ILE A 29 5.63 -9.87 -22.16
CA ILE A 29 4.30 -9.52 -21.64
C ILE A 29 4.33 -9.44 -20.11
N ILE A 30 4.95 -10.41 -19.43
CA ILE A 30 5.09 -10.38 -17.97
C ILE A 30 5.85 -9.12 -17.55
N LYS A 31 6.98 -8.83 -18.19
CA LYS A 31 7.80 -7.65 -17.87
C LYS A 31 7.05 -6.33 -18.08
N ALA A 32 6.26 -6.22 -19.15
CA ALA A 32 5.45 -5.04 -19.45
C ALA A 32 4.32 -4.86 -18.42
N THR A 33 3.63 -5.95 -18.09
CA THR A 33 2.52 -5.96 -17.12
C THR A 33 2.96 -5.89 -15.66
N ASN A 34 4.26 -5.74 -15.40
CA ASN A 34 4.85 -5.52 -14.07
C ASN A 34 5.14 -4.03 -13.81
N GLN A 35 5.06 -3.18 -14.84
CA GLN A 35 5.45 -1.79 -14.73
C GLN A 35 4.36 -0.94 -14.05
N PRO A 36 4.75 0.09 -13.28
CA PRO A 36 3.79 1.04 -12.71
C PRO A 36 2.90 1.72 -13.77
N SER A 37 3.39 1.90 -15.00
CA SER A 37 2.61 2.43 -16.11
C SER A 37 1.48 1.52 -16.56
N PHE A 38 1.67 0.19 -16.48
CA PHE A 38 0.61 -0.77 -16.73
C PHE A 38 -0.39 -0.78 -15.58
N CYS A 39 0.07 -0.83 -14.33
CA CYS A 39 -0.84 -0.74 -13.18
C CYS A 39 -1.67 0.54 -13.21
N GLY A 40 -1.07 1.67 -13.60
CA GLY A 40 -1.76 2.95 -13.74
C GLY A 40 -2.60 3.12 -15.00
N SER A 41 -2.75 2.10 -15.86
CA SER A 41 -3.60 2.20 -17.05
C SER A 41 -5.09 2.10 -16.72
N CYS A 42 -5.43 1.51 -15.58
CA CYS A 42 -6.79 1.50 -15.03
C CYS A 42 -7.00 2.78 -14.22
N HIS A 43 -8.13 3.45 -14.41
CA HIS A 43 -8.41 4.75 -13.80
C HIS A 43 -8.52 4.67 -12.27
N GLU A 44 -9.03 3.54 -11.76
CA GLU A 44 -9.17 3.22 -10.35
C GLU A 44 -7.79 3.17 -9.65
N MET A 45 -6.70 2.92 -10.38
CA MET A 45 -5.36 2.87 -9.80
C MET A 45 -4.73 4.26 -9.56
N LYS A 46 -5.38 5.35 -9.97
CA LYS A 46 -4.80 6.69 -9.92
C LYS A 46 -4.34 7.12 -8.51
N PRO A 47 -5.14 6.96 -7.43
CA PRO A 47 -4.70 7.33 -6.08
C PRO A 47 -3.45 6.56 -5.64
N MET A 48 -3.39 5.26 -5.96
CA MET A 48 -2.27 4.38 -5.62
C MET A 48 -0.99 4.76 -6.37
N ILE A 49 -1.10 5.14 -7.65
CA ILE A 49 0.05 5.58 -8.45
C ILE A 49 0.57 6.94 -7.97
N GLU A 50 -0.32 7.91 -7.72
CA GLU A 50 0.09 9.24 -7.24
C GLU A 50 0.80 9.15 -5.90
N THR A 51 0.22 8.40 -4.97
CA THR A 51 0.81 8.23 -3.65
C THR A 51 2.09 7.39 -3.65
N TRP A 52 2.20 6.40 -4.53
CA TRP A 52 3.46 5.68 -4.71
C TRP A 52 4.58 6.62 -5.19
N LYS A 53 4.28 7.56 -6.10
CA LYS A 53 5.24 8.58 -6.55
C LYS A 53 5.73 9.50 -5.43
N GLU A 54 4.91 9.69 -4.40
CA GLU A 54 5.24 10.49 -3.21
C GLU A 54 5.97 9.67 -2.13
N SER A 55 6.07 8.35 -2.28
CA SER A 55 6.68 7.47 -1.28
C SER A 55 8.19 7.30 -1.46
N SER A 56 8.85 6.79 -0.42
CA SER A 56 10.29 6.49 -0.45
C SER A 56 10.69 5.41 -1.46
N HIS A 57 9.72 4.67 -2.01
CA HIS A 57 9.97 3.61 -2.98
C HIS A 57 9.86 4.07 -4.45
N PHE A 58 9.44 5.31 -4.70
CA PHE A 58 9.42 5.86 -6.05
C PHE A 58 10.81 5.83 -6.70
N GLY A 59 10.87 5.36 -7.94
CA GLY A 59 12.12 5.24 -8.70
C GLY A 59 13.09 4.16 -8.20
N ARG A 60 12.74 3.41 -7.14
CA ARG A 60 13.55 2.34 -6.56
C ARG A 60 12.89 0.97 -6.68
N ALA A 61 11.58 0.89 -6.54
CA ALA A 61 10.81 -0.35 -6.61
C ALA A 61 9.54 -0.17 -7.46
N SER A 62 9.19 -1.18 -8.25
CA SER A 62 7.94 -1.27 -9.00
C SER A 62 6.83 -1.87 -8.14
N CYS A 63 5.58 -1.78 -8.60
CA CYS A 63 4.41 -2.29 -7.88
C CYS A 63 4.56 -3.77 -7.50
N VAL A 64 4.99 -4.59 -8.47
CA VAL A 64 5.13 -6.04 -8.29
C VAL A 64 6.28 -6.45 -7.38
N ASP A 65 7.24 -5.55 -7.12
CA ASP A 65 8.35 -5.85 -6.21
C ASP A 65 7.83 -6.00 -4.77
N CYS A 66 6.69 -5.40 -4.45
CA CYS A 66 6.01 -5.56 -3.16
C CYS A 66 4.77 -6.46 -3.26
N HIS A 67 3.99 -6.34 -4.34
CA HIS A 67 2.65 -6.93 -4.46
C HIS A 67 2.57 -8.32 -5.10
N LEU A 68 3.69 -8.93 -5.52
CA LEU A 68 3.75 -10.32 -5.98
C LEU A 68 4.82 -11.11 -5.23
N PRO A 69 4.64 -12.42 -5.01
CA PRO A 69 5.64 -13.21 -4.29
C PRO A 69 6.83 -13.51 -5.21
N HIS A 70 8.05 -13.32 -4.70
CA HIS A 70 9.30 -13.61 -5.44
C HIS A 70 10.04 -14.85 -4.90
N ASP A 71 9.30 -15.79 -4.30
CA ASP A 71 9.84 -17.04 -3.76
C ASP A 71 10.13 -18.07 -4.86
N ASN A 72 9.21 -18.22 -5.82
CA ASN A 72 9.40 -19.06 -7.00
C ASN A 72 8.50 -18.61 -8.16
N ILE A 73 8.88 -19.03 -9.37
CA ILE A 73 8.19 -18.60 -10.60
C ILE A 73 6.74 -19.09 -10.69
N PHE A 74 6.43 -20.30 -10.20
CA PHE A 74 5.07 -20.84 -10.28
C PHE A 74 4.11 -20.06 -9.38
N ASN A 75 4.53 -19.78 -8.14
CA ASN A 75 3.75 -18.97 -7.21
C ASN A 75 3.60 -17.52 -7.70
N TYR A 76 4.69 -16.92 -8.21
CA TYR A 76 4.66 -15.60 -8.85
C TYR A 76 3.58 -15.53 -9.94
N LEU A 77 3.60 -16.48 -10.88
CA LEU A 77 2.67 -16.49 -12.01
C LEU A 77 1.23 -16.78 -11.56
N ALA A 78 1.04 -17.70 -10.61
CA ALA A 78 -0.28 -18.03 -10.07
C ALA A 78 -0.92 -16.83 -9.36
N VAL A 79 -0.18 -16.13 -8.49
CA VAL A 79 -0.68 -14.94 -7.81
C VAL A 79 -0.88 -13.79 -8.80
N LYS A 80 0.04 -13.58 -9.76
CA LYS A 80 -0.14 -12.56 -10.80
C LYS A 80 -1.40 -12.78 -11.61
N ALA A 81 -1.65 -14.01 -12.06
CA ALA A 81 -2.85 -14.36 -12.82
C ALA A 81 -4.11 -14.17 -11.97
N LYS A 82 -4.12 -14.67 -10.73
CA LYS A 82 -5.26 -14.56 -9.83
C LYS A 82 -5.62 -13.10 -9.52
N SER A 83 -4.63 -12.28 -9.14
CA SER A 83 -4.83 -10.87 -8.84
C SER A 83 -5.24 -10.10 -10.09
N GLY A 84 -4.57 -10.32 -11.22
CA GLY A 84 -4.91 -9.66 -12.48
C GLY A 84 -6.33 -9.99 -12.99
N ILE A 85 -6.78 -11.24 -12.86
CA ILE A 85 -8.16 -11.63 -13.19
C ILE A 85 -9.13 -10.92 -12.25
N LYS A 86 -8.85 -10.88 -10.95
CA LYS A 86 -9.72 -10.20 -9.97
C LYS A 86 -9.84 -8.71 -10.28
N ASP A 87 -8.73 -8.03 -10.53
CA ASP A 87 -8.70 -6.61 -10.85
C ASP A 87 -9.43 -6.33 -12.16
N PHE A 88 -9.21 -7.17 -13.19
CA PHE A 88 -9.92 -7.07 -14.46
C PHE A 88 -11.43 -7.28 -14.29
N VAL A 89 -11.86 -8.31 -13.56
CA VAL A 89 -13.28 -8.57 -13.28
C VAL A 89 -13.91 -7.40 -12.55
N GLY A 90 -13.26 -6.86 -11.51
CA GLY A 90 -13.78 -5.69 -10.80
C GLY A 90 -13.90 -4.45 -11.70
N HIS A 91 -12.93 -4.25 -12.60
CA HIS A 91 -12.98 -3.18 -13.60
C HIS A 91 -14.16 -3.36 -14.59
N VAL A 92 -14.31 -4.55 -15.20
CA VAL A 92 -15.33 -4.76 -16.25
C VAL A 92 -16.74 -4.96 -15.73
N SER A 93 -16.89 -5.53 -14.53
CA SER A 93 -18.20 -5.74 -13.92
C SER A 93 -18.83 -4.44 -13.43
N HIS A 94 -18.06 -3.35 -13.40
CA HIS A 94 -18.41 -2.11 -12.71
C HIS A 94 -18.92 -2.38 -11.30
N GLU A 95 -18.37 -3.41 -10.64
CA GLU A 95 -18.71 -3.75 -9.27
C GLU A 95 -18.57 -2.48 -8.44
N GLY A 96 -19.69 -2.03 -7.85
CA GLY A 96 -19.79 -0.70 -7.22
C GLY A 96 -18.72 -0.45 -6.16
N TYR A 97 -18.13 -1.52 -5.60
CA TYR A 97 -17.06 -1.43 -4.63
C TYR A 97 -15.74 -0.88 -5.19
N MET A 98 -15.48 -0.96 -6.50
CA MET A 98 -14.25 -0.39 -7.08
C MET A 98 -14.24 1.14 -7.05
N ASN A 99 -15.43 1.76 -7.01
CA ASN A 99 -15.63 3.19 -6.84
C ASN A 99 -16.05 3.58 -5.41
N ASP A 100 -15.96 2.63 -4.47
CA ASP A 100 -16.32 2.81 -3.07
C ASP A 100 -15.04 3.12 -2.26
N PRO A 101 -14.86 4.35 -1.77
CA PRO A 101 -13.68 4.70 -0.99
C PRO A 101 -13.58 3.89 0.31
N GLU A 102 -14.70 3.59 0.97
CA GLU A 102 -14.71 2.77 2.19
C GLU A 102 -14.19 1.36 1.91
N HIS A 103 -14.54 0.76 0.76
CA HIS A 103 -14.00 -0.54 0.36
C HIS A 103 -12.47 -0.53 0.30
N TRP A 104 -11.89 0.45 -0.40
CA TRP A 104 -10.44 0.60 -0.53
C TRP A 104 -9.74 0.83 0.81
N ILE A 105 -10.33 1.67 1.66
CA ILE A 105 -9.79 1.99 3.00
C ILE A 105 -9.81 0.75 3.90
N GLU A 106 -10.91 -0.01 3.89
CA GLU A 106 -11.06 -1.20 4.71
C GLU A 106 -10.05 -2.27 4.30
N LYS A 107 -9.84 -2.47 2.98
CA LYS A 107 -8.84 -3.43 2.47
C LYS A 107 -7.40 -3.13 2.87
N ARG A 108 -7.07 -1.89 3.23
CA ARG A 108 -5.74 -1.58 3.80
C ARG A 108 -5.49 -2.29 5.12
N LYS A 109 -6.52 -2.62 5.90
CA LYS A 109 -6.35 -3.41 7.15
C LYS A 109 -5.90 -4.83 6.86
N GLU A 110 -6.17 -5.34 5.65
CA GLU A 110 -5.77 -6.66 5.16
C GLU A 110 -4.47 -6.65 4.34
N ARG A 111 -3.66 -5.58 4.40
CA ARG A 111 -2.43 -5.39 3.59
C ARG A 111 -1.47 -6.58 3.54
N GLU A 112 -1.35 -7.37 4.61
CA GLU A 112 -0.48 -8.55 4.65
C GLU A 112 -0.90 -9.62 3.63
N ARG A 113 -2.15 -9.58 3.15
CA ARG A 113 -2.63 -10.43 2.04
C ARG A 113 -2.17 -9.94 0.67
N TYR A 114 -1.78 -8.68 0.56
CA TYR A 114 -1.48 -8.01 -0.70
C TYR A 114 0.00 -7.61 -0.83
N VAL A 115 0.72 -7.51 0.29
CA VAL A 115 2.13 -7.10 0.34
C VAL A 115 2.93 -8.17 1.07
N PHE A 116 3.97 -8.67 0.42
CA PHE A 116 4.78 -9.77 0.95
C PHE A 116 5.97 -9.24 1.75
N VAL A 117 6.01 -9.49 3.06
CA VAL A 117 7.13 -9.11 3.94
C VAL A 117 8.47 -9.73 3.50
N SER A 118 8.43 -10.90 2.86
CA SER A 118 9.61 -11.52 2.25
C SER A 118 10.26 -10.60 1.22
N ASN A 119 9.48 -9.78 0.50
CA ASN A 119 10.00 -8.83 -0.47
C ASN A 119 10.67 -7.63 0.18
N CYS A 120 10.19 -7.18 1.34
CA CYS A 120 10.89 -6.17 2.14
C CYS A 120 12.32 -6.65 2.45
N LYS A 121 12.45 -7.91 2.90
CA LYS A 121 13.73 -8.53 3.26
C LYS A 121 14.66 -8.80 2.07
N ARG A 122 14.13 -8.90 0.85
CA ARG A 122 14.95 -9.06 -0.38
C ARG A 122 15.79 -7.81 -0.66
N CYS A 123 15.23 -6.63 -0.44
CA CYS A 123 15.93 -5.35 -0.65
C CYS A 123 16.56 -4.82 0.65
N HIS A 124 15.89 -5.03 1.78
CA HIS A 124 16.36 -4.65 3.12
C HIS A 124 16.93 -5.87 3.86
N SER A 125 17.92 -6.53 3.23
CA SER A 125 18.61 -7.67 3.83
C SER A 125 19.44 -7.27 5.06
N VAL A 126 19.86 -6.01 5.13
CA VAL A 126 20.50 -5.39 6.28
C VAL A 126 19.57 -4.30 6.80
N LEU A 127 19.06 -4.50 8.01
CA LEU A 127 18.21 -3.51 8.67
C LEU A 127 19.08 -2.44 9.36
N PRO A 128 18.66 -1.16 9.34
CA PRO A 128 19.28 -0.14 10.17
C PRO A 128 19.29 -0.56 11.63
N ASP A 129 20.43 -0.41 12.31
CA ASP A 129 20.57 -0.76 13.71
C ASP A 129 19.86 0.27 14.60
N ASN A 130 18.61 -0.01 14.94
CA ASN A 130 17.83 0.77 15.88
C ASN A 130 17.16 -0.11 16.91
N PHE A 131 16.74 0.50 18.02
CA PHE A 131 16.13 -0.17 19.15
C PHE A 131 14.98 -1.10 18.72
N PHE A 132 14.05 -0.61 17.90
CA PHE A 132 12.87 -1.37 17.47
C PHE A 132 13.22 -2.53 16.54
N HIS A 133 14.12 -2.34 15.58
CA HIS A 133 14.58 -3.45 14.72
C HIS A 133 15.27 -4.55 15.54
N ARG A 134 16.07 -4.19 16.55
CA ARG A 134 16.69 -5.18 17.45
C ARG A 134 15.65 -5.94 18.27
N GLN A 135 14.58 -5.27 18.73
CA GLN A 135 13.50 -5.93 19.46
C GLN A 135 12.68 -6.85 18.55
N LEU A 136 12.35 -6.40 17.33
CA LEU A 136 11.66 -7.21 16.33
C LEU A 136 12.48 -8.46 15.96
N GLN A 137 13.81 -8.32 15.76
CA GLN A 137 14.71 -9.45 15.48
C GLN A 137 14.82 -10.44 16.64
N ARG A 138 14.71 -9.96 17.89
CA ARG A 138 14.70 -10.81 19.10
C ARG A 138 13.33 -11.42 19.40
N GLY A 139 12.28 -11.06 18.65
CA GLY A 139 10.92 -11.51 18.90
C GLY A 139 10.26 -10.87 20.13
N GLU A 140 10.80 -9.75 20.63
CA GLU A 140 10.26 -9.00 21.77
C GLU A 140 9.04 -8.17 21.39
N ILE A 141 8.91 -7.79 20.12
CA ILE A 141 7.75 -7.13 19.53
C ILE A 141 7.06 -8.12 18.59
N GLN A 142 5.75 -8.28 18.75
CA GLN A 142 4.95 -9.04 17.80
C GLN A 142 4.61 -8.18 16.57
N GLY A 143 4.68 -8.79 15.39
CA GLY A 143 4.39 -8.15 14.12
C GLY A 143 5.49 -8.35 13.08
N ASP A 144 5.44 -7.53 12.03
CA ASP A 144 6.35 -7.57 10.90
C ASP A 144 6.74 -6.15 10.44
N CYS A 145 7.40 -6.08 9.28
CA CYS A 145 7.81 -4.81 8.70
C CYS A 145 6.63 -3.86 8.48
N LEU A 146 5.48 -4.38 8.03
CA LEU A 146 4.29 -3.60 7.76
C LEU A 146 3.65 -3.12 9.06
N THR A 147 3.70 -3.89 10.16
CA THR A 147 3.17 -3.48 11.48
C THR A 147 3.57 -2.05 11.84
N CYS A 148 4.86 -1.72 11.70
CA CYS A 148 5.37 -0.38 11.97
C CYS A 148 5.44 0.51 10.71
N HIS A 149 5.84 -0.03 9.56
CA HIS A 149 5.98 0.72 8.31
C HIS A 149 4.69 0.71 7.49
N TRP A 150 3.62 1.23 8.10
CA TRP A 150 2.26 1.07 7.56
C TRP A 150 2.05 1.70 6.19
N ASP A 151 2.62 2.88 5.99
CA ASP A 151 2.42 3.70 4.81
C ASP A 151 3.61 3.69 3.86
N VAL A 152 4.48 2.68 3.95
CA VAL A 152 5.77 2.67 3.25
C VAL A 152 5.66 2.66 1.72
N GLY A 153 4.59 2.07 1.17
CA GLY A 153 4.38 1.94 -0.28
C GLY A 153 3.64 3.13 -0.91
N HIS A 154 2.77 3.78 -0.13
CA HIS A 154 1.80 4.78 -0.63
C HIS A 154 1.71 6.03 0.26
N GLY A 155 2.64 6.23 1.18
CA GLY A 155 2.64 7.41 2.05
C GLY A 155 1.40 7.57 2.95
N PRO A 156 1.43 8.55 3.87
CA PRO A 156 0.35 8.76 4.83
C PRO A 156 -0.93 9.29 4.17
N ASN A 157 -0.81 9.94 3.01
CA ASN A 157 -1.92 10.63 2.34
C ASN A 157 -2.83 9.71 1.52
N LEU A 158 -2.58 8.40 1.48
CA LEU A 158 -3.34 7.46 0.63
C LEU A 158 -4.84 7.50 0.93
N LYS A 159 -5.26 7.56 2.21
CA LYS A 159 -6.68 7.62 2.55
C LYS A 159 -7.35 8.85 1.94
N MET A 160 -6.81 10.03 2.19
CA MET A 160 -7.32 11.30 1.65
C MET A 160 -7.40 11.26 0.12
N LYS A 161 -6.40 10.69 -0.57
CA LYS A 161 -6.42 10.59 -2.05
C LYS A 161 -7.49 9.62 -2.57
N ILE A 162 -7.75 8.53 -1.85
CA ILE A 162 -8.83 7.58 -2.17
C ILE A 162 -10.18 8.28 -2.00
N GLU A 163 -10.41 8.90 -0.85
CA GLU A 163 -11.66 9.62 -0.55
C GLU A 163 -11.93 10.72 -1.57
N LYS A 164 -10.94 11.54 -1.90
CA LYS A 164 -11.08 12.60 -2.89
C LYS A 164 -11.35 12.09 -4.31
N PHE A 165 -10.82 10.92 -4.67
CA PHE A 165 -10.92 10.40 -6.03
C PHE A 165 -12.20 9.60 -6.27
N PHE A 166 -12.59 8.77 -5.30
CA PHE A 166 -13.75 7.87 -5.41
C PHE A 166 -14.98 8.39 -4.67
N GLY A 167 -14.78 9.17 -3.61
CA GLY A 167 -15.86 9.92 -2.99
C GLY A 167 -16.42 10.90 -4.01
N LYS A 168 -17.72 10.82 -4.24
CA LYS A 168 -18.48 11.76 -5.09
C LYS A 168 -18.56 13.14 -4.43
N GLU A 169 -17.44 13.74 -4.07
CA GLU A 169 -17.40 15.17 -3.82
C GLU A 169 -17.52 15.83 -5.19
N GLU A 170 -18.68 16.46 -5.44
CA GLU A 170 -18.76 17.54 -6.40
C GLU A 170 -17.54 18.42 -6.20
N THR A 171 -16.89 18.75 -7.31
CA THR A 171 -15.76 19.66 -7.36
C THR A 171 -15.91 20.77 -6.33
N VAL A 172 -15.19 20.66 -5.20
CA VAL A 172 -14.74 21.85 -4.49
C VAL A 172 -13.70 22.45 -5.44
N SER A 173 -14.22 23.24 -6.38
CA SER A 173 -13.49 24.31 -7.03
C SER A 173 -12.63 24.94 -5.95
N LEU A 174 -11.32 25.02 -6.19
CA LEU A 174 -10.39 25.80 -5.38
C LEU A 174 -10.72 27.30 -5.54
N THR A 175 -11.89 27.67 -5.04
CA THR A 175 -12.30 29.00 -4.63
C THR A 175 -12.80 28.77 -3.21
N ILE A 176 -11.85 28.73 -2.29
CA ILE A 176 -12.11 28.59 -0.86
C ILE A 176 -12.94 29.80 -0.44
N SER A 177 -14.24 29.61 -0.24
CA SER A 177 -15.02 30.49 0.61
C SER A 177 -14.68 30.15 2.06
N PRO A 178 -14.42 31.14 2.95
CA PRO A 178 -14.07 30.91 4.35
C PRO A 178 -15.03 29.99 5.13
N GLU A 179 -16.29 29.88 4.69
CA GLU A 179 -17.35 29.13 5.38
C GLU A 179 -17.27 27.60 5.19
N ASP A 180 -16.71 27.09 4.08
CA ASP A 180 -16.66 25.64 3.77
C ASP A 180 -15.52 24.87 4.48
N SER A 181 -14.63 25.58 5.19
CA SER A 181 -13.64 24.96 6.09
C SER A 181 -14.27 24.17 7.25
N SER A 182 -15.58 24.35 7.46
CA SER A 182 -16.33 23.77 8.57
C SER A 182 -16.86 22.35 8.33
N ASN A 183 -16.80 21.82 7.09
CA ASN A 183 -17.36 20.50 6.73
C ASN A 183 -16.32 19.38 6.52
N LEU A 184 -15.03 19.62 6.73
CA LEU A 184 -13.99 18.57 6.86
C LEU A 184 -14.09 17.76 8.18
N LYS A 185 -15.20 17.90 8.91
CA LYS A 185 -15.41 17.36 10.26
C LYS A 185 -15.71 15.85 10.32
N ASN A 186 -15.98 15.20 9.18
CA ASN A 186 -16.52 13.83 9.18
C ASN A 186 -15.53 12.73 8.76
N VAL A 187 -14.24 13.04 8.64
CA VAL A 187 -13.22 11.99 8.45
C VAL A 187 -12.70 11.59 9.83
N ASN A 188 -12.96 10.36 10.26
CA ASN A 188 -12.35 9.79 11.48
C ASN A 188 -10.84 9.59 11.27
N VAL A 189 -10.06 10.63 11.56
CA VAL A 189 -8.60 10.71 11.46
C VAL A 189 -7.93 9.78 12.47
N TRP A 190 -8.45 9.72 13.70
CA TRP A 190 -7.90 8.81 14.71
C TRP A 190 -7.93 7.37 14.21
N GLU A 191 -9.09 6.91 13.76
CA GLU A 191 -9.28 5.52 13.32
C GLU A 191 -8.45 5.18 12.08
N SER A 192 -8.26 6.14 11.17
CA SER A 192 -7.51 5.86 9.95
C SER A 192 -6.01 5.97 10.05
N ASP A 193 -5.50 6.92 10.82
CA ASP A 193 -4.10 7.33 10.73
C ASP A 193 -3.35 7.07 12.04
N CYS A 194 -4.05 6.99 13.17
CA CYS A 194 -3.43 6.86 14.49
C CYS A 194 -3.67 5.50 15.16
N ALA A 195 -4.92 5.02 15.16
CA ALA A 195 -5.37 3.84 15.91
C ALA A 195 -4.61 2.55 15.55
N LYS A 196 -4.12 2.47 14.31
CA LYS A 196 -3.34 1.34 13.79
C LYS A 196 -2.03 1.13 14.55
N CYS A 197 -1.37 2.22 14.94
CA CYS A 197 -0.17 2.17 15.77
C CYS A 197 -0.55 2.24 17.27
N HIS A 198 -1.57 3.03 17.61
CA HIS A 198 -2.05 3.22 18.97
C HIS A 198 -3.08 2.17 19.40
N ASN A 199 -2.67 0.90 19.33
CA ASN A 199 -3.51 -0.27 19.61
C ASN A 199 -3.22 -0.94 20.98
N GLY A 200 -2.28 -0.41 21.78
CA GLY A 200 -1.84 -0.97 23.06
C GLY A 200 -0.77 -2.06 22.95
N GLN A 201 -0.39 -2.45 21.73
CA GLN A 201 0.71 -3.39 21.47
C GLN A 201 1.90 -2.69 20.83
N THR A 202 1.67 -1.93 19.74
CA THR A 202 2.71 -1.23 18.99
C THR A 202 3.05 0.12 19.63
N ALA A 203 2.02 0.85 20.07
CA ALA A 203 2.12 2.08 20.84
C ALA A 203 0.92 2.17 21.79
N SER A 204 0.97 3.11 22.73
CA SER A 204 -0.07 3.30 23.75
C SER A 204 -1.47 3.37 23.12
N SER A 205 -2.42 2.61 23.66
CA SER A 205 -3.80 2.57 23.20
C SER A 205 -4.50 3.93 23.32
N LYS A 206 -5.63 4.10 22.64
CA LYS A 206 -6.53 5.25 22.79
C LYS A 206 -6.83 5.55 24.27
N LYS A 207 -7.09 4.51 25.07
CA LYS A 207 -7.38 4.62 26.51
C LYS A 207 -6.16 5.09 27.30
N GLU A 208 -5.00 4.47 27.08
CA GLU A 208 -3.75 4.83 27.78
C GLU A 208 -3.31 6.26 27.45
N LEU A 209 -3.51 6.71 26.21
CA LEU A 209 -3.23 8.08 25.81
C LEU A 209 -4.16 9.07 26.49
N LYS A 210 -5.46 8.77 26.59
CA LYS A 210 -6.44 9.61 27.30
C LYS A 210 -6.16 9.68 28.80
N GLU A 211 -5.68 8.60 29.40
CA GLU A 211 -5.26 8.58 30.81
C GLU A 211 -3.98 9.39 31.04
N LYS A 212 -3.02 9.30 30.11
CA LYS A 212 -1.72 9.99 30.18
C LYS A 212 -1.82 11.49 29.88
N PHE A 213 -2.62 11.87 28.88
CA PHE A 213 -2.80 13.25 28.44
C PHE A 213 -4.24 13.65 28.69
N LYS A 214 -4.49 14.42 29.75
CA LYS A 214 -5.86 14.69 30.22
C LYS A 214 -6.63 15.71 29.36
N THR A 215 -5.97 16.38 28.42
CA THR A 215 -6.60 17.38 27.54
C THR A 215 -6.16 17.19 26.08
N PRO A 216 -6.99 17.61 25.10
CA PRO A 216 -6.64 17.60 23.69
C PRO A 216 -5.32 18.33 23.39
N GLU A 217 -5.09 19.48 24.02
CA GLU A 217 -3.89 20.30 23.80
C GLU A 217 -2.63 19.60 24.32
N ALA A 218 -2.74 18.93 25.48
CA ALA A 218 -1.65 18.16 26.04
C ALA A 218 -1.27 16.98 25.14
N PHE A 219 -2.28 16.31 24.55
CA PHE A 219 -2.06 15.25 23.57
C PHE A 219 -1.38 15.77 22.31
N VAL A 220 -1.90 16.85 21.69
CA VAL A 220 -1.34 17.42 20.45
C VAL A 220 0.09 17.88 20.69
N LYS A 221 0.36 18.57 21.80
CA LYS A 221 1.72 19.01 22.15
C LYS A 221 2.67 17.81 22.27
N ALA A 222 2.28 16.77 23.00
CA ALA A 222 3.10 15.58 23.17
C ALA A 222 3.34 14.82 21.85
N ALA A 223 2.34 14.76 20.97
CA ALA A 223 2.47 14.15 19.65
C ALA A 223 3.46 14.92 18.76
N ARG A 224 3.43 16.26 18.78
CA ARG A 224 4.37 17.12 18.06
C ARG A 224 5.80 17.02 18.58
N GLU A 225 5.96 16.92 19.89
CA GLU A 225 7.25 16.77 20.57
C GLU A 225 7.79 15.34 20.53
N SER A 226 7.04 14.38 19.96
CA SER A 226 7.47 12.99 19.87
C SER A 226 8.79 12.85 19.14
N THR A 227 9.74 12.22 19.82
CA THR A 227 11.04 11.83 19.27
C THR A 227 10.98 10.48 18.56
N HIS A 228 9.82 9.81 18.59
CA HIS A 228 9.66 8.50 17.98
C HIS A 228 9.79 8.61 16.45
N PRO A 229 10.69 7.83 15.79
CA PRO A 229 10.92 7.96 14.36
C PRO A 229 9.66 7.81 13.50
N LEU A 230 8.75 6.90 13.88
CA LEU A 230 7.48 6.70 13.16
C LEU A 230 6.55 7.92 13.23
N MET A 231 6.66 8.76 14.27
CA MET A 231 5.88 9.99 14.38
C MET A 231 6.40 11.11 13.48
N ALA A 232 7.57 10.97 12.84
CA ALA A 232 8.13 12.01 11.97
C ALA A 232 7.20 12.39 10.80
N LEU A 233 6.41 11.44 10.30
CA LEU A 233 5.45 11.66 9.22
C LEU A 233 4.18 12.42 9.67
N TYR A 234 3.83 12.36 10.96
CA TYR A 234 2.56 12.89 11.48
C TYR A 234 2.76 14.11 12.38
N LYS A 235 3.91 14.23 13.07
CA LYS A 235 4.15 15.27 14.09
C LYS A 235 4.14 16.71 13.58
N ASN A 236 4.31 16.91 12.27
CA ASN A 236 4.26 18.23 11.65
C ASN A 236 2.86 18.56 11.07
N ASN A 237 1.92 17.60 11.07
CA ASN A 237 0.56 17.80 10.60
C ASN A 237 -0.36 18.15 11.79
N GLU A 238 -0.32 19.41 12.23
CA GLU A 238 -1.08 19.87 13.40
C GLU A 238 -2.59 19.71 13.22
N GLU A 239 -3.10 19.87 12.00
CA GLU A 239 -4.53 19.68 11.69
C GLU A 239 -4.97 18.24 11.95
N SER A 240 -4.23 17.26 11.42
CA SER A 240 -4.49 15.83 11.65
C SER A 240 -4.42 15.48 13.13
N LEU A 241 -3.43 16.00 13.86
CA LEU A 241 -3.30 15.76 15.30
C LEU A 241 -4.46 16.34 16.10
N ARG A 242 -4.99 17.52 15.73
CA ARG A 242 -6.15 18.12 16.38
C ARG A 242 -7.43 17.33 16.13
N LYS A 243 -7.70 16.93 14.89
CA LYS A 243 -8.85 16.08 14.56
C LYS A 243 -8.79 14.74 15.29
N ALA A 244 -7.62 14.12 15.30
CA ALA A 244 -7.39 12.91 16.08
C ALA A 244 -7.62 13.13 17.59
N ALA A 245 -7.26 14.29 18.14
CA ALA A 245 -7.54 14.63 19.53
C ALA A 245 -9.04 14.78 19.79
N GLU A 246 -9.76 15.53 18.95
CA GLU A 246 -11.23 15.68 19.03
C GLU A 246 -11.90 14.30 19.15
N GLU A 247 -11.56 13.35 18.27
CA GLU A 247 -12.10 11.98 18.31
C GLU A 247 -11.74 11.16 19.58
N ILE A 248 -10.62 11.46 20.25
CA ILE A 248 -10.21 10.81 21.50
C ILE A 248 -11.01 11.33 22.69
N TYR A 249 -11.28 12.64 22.73
CA TYR A 249 -11.84 13.31 23.90
C TYR A 249 -13.33 13.65 23.79
N GLU A 250 -13.95 13.58 22.61
CA GLU A 250 -15.40 13.79 22.40
C GLU A 250 -16.28 12.58 22.81
N ASN A 251 -15.68 11.45 23.22
CA ASN A 251 -16.38 10.29 23.79
C ASN A 251 -15.97 10.00 25.23
#